data_AF-A0A6G3MH16-F1
#
_entry.id   AF-A0A6G3MH16-F1
#
_cell.length_a   1.000
_cell.length_b   1.000
_cell.length_c   1.000
_cell.angle_alpha   90.00
_cell.angle_beta   90.00
_cell.angle_gamma   90.00
#
_symmetry.space_group_name_H-M   'P 1'
#
loop_
_entity.id
_entity.type
_entity.pdbx_description
1 polymer ?
#
loop_
_entity_poly.entity_id
_entity_poly.type
_entity_poly.pdbx_seq_one_letter_code
_entity_poly.pdbx_strand_id
1 'polypeptide(L)'
;STPLLANIVSNSNDLDEVNDRLKNYIEILGNFKKLCEPGKSRNFYIENLKKDLCLCYGYNEFLMQKIIELFPLSELLEFIEASENERPMTIRVNTLKTRRRDLAQTLINRGVNLDPLGDWSKIGLVIYDSSVPIGATPEYLAGHYIIQGASSFLPVISLSPKENECILDLCAAPGGKTSYISALMKNTGTVVANDSNVDRIKALVANSYRLGVFNCIVSHYDGRIYPTVLLIFSP
;
A
#
# COMPACT_ATOMS: atom_id res chain seq x y z
N SER A 1 17.76 -1.14 4.17
CA SER A 1 18.87 -1.63 5.03
C SER A 1 18.40 -1.76 6.47
N THR A 2 18.02 -2.99 6.85
CA THR A 2 17.53 -3.41 8.17
C THR A 2 18.69 -3.48 9.18
N PRO A 3 18.78 -2.59 10.19
CA PRO A 3 19.83 -2.68 11.21
C PRO A 3 19.41 -3.55 12.41
N LEU A 4 18.18 -4.08 12.44
CA LEU A 4 17.63 -4.76 13.63
C LEU A 4 17.81 -6.29 13.62
N LEU A 5 18.04 -6.91 12.47
CA LEU A 5 18.42 -8.33 12.39
C LEU A 5 19.86 -8.59 12.86
N ALA A 6 20.70 -7.54 12.97
CA ALA A 6 22.10 -7.67 13.30
C ALA A 6 22.40 -7.89 14.81
N ASN A 7 21.44 -7.65 15.71
CA ASN A 7 21.72 -7.58 17.15
C ASN A 7 21.18 -8.76 18.00
N ILE A 8 20.64 -9.82 17.39
CA ILE A 8 20.27 -11.06 18.11
C ILE A 8 20.97 -12.31 17.54
N VAL A 9 21.63 -12.22 16.38
CA VAL A 9 22.14 -13.41 15.68
C VAL A 9 23.62 -13.64 15.99
N SER A 10 23.90 -14.37 17.06
CA SER A 10 25.23 -14.91 17.34
C SER A 10 25.48 -16.30 16.75
N ASN A 11 24.51 -16.95 16.07
CA ASN A 11 24.75 -18.18 15.30
C ASN A 11 23.74 -18.34 14.15
N SER A 12 24.22 -18.54 12.93
CA SER A 12 23.39 -18.89 11.76
C SER A 12 22.66 -20.24 11.95
N ASN A 13 23.25 -21.15 12.72
CA ASN A 13 22.66 -22.47 13.01
C ASN A 13 21.35 -22.36 13.83
N ASP A 14 21.21 -21.36 14.70
CA ASP A 14 19.99 -21.17 15.51
C ASP A 14 18.79 -20.75 14.65
N LEU A 15 19.01 -19.97 13.58
CA LEU A 15 17.93 -19.50 12.71
C LEU A 15 17.36 -20.61 11.85
N ASP A 16 18.22 -21.47 11.29
CA ASP A 16 17.79 -22.62 10.50
C ASP A 16 17.00 -23.61 11.38
N GLU A 17 17.47 -23.86 12.61
CA GLU A 17 16.75 -24.68 13.58
C GLU A 17 15.38 -24.09 13.93
N VAL A 18 15.28 -22.77 14.16
CA VAL A 18 14.01 -22.11 14.46
C VAL A 18 13.06 -22.17 13.24
N ASN A 19 13.57 -21.97 12.03
CA ASN A 19 12.77 -22.06 10.80
C ASN A 19 12.20 -23.47 10.59
N ASP A 20 12.98 -24.51 10.88
CA ASP A 20 12.50 -25.89 10.82
C ASP A 20 11.44 -26.17 11.90
N ARG A 21 11.58 -25.61 13.11
CA ARG A 21 10.53 -25.67 14.14
C ARG A 21 9.25 -24.98 13.69
N LEU A 22 9.35 -23.80 13.08
CA LEU A 22 8.19 -23.04 12.58
C LEU A 22 7.38 -23.87 11.57
N LYS A 23 8.07 -24.48 10.59
CA LYS A 23 7.44 -25.36 9.60
C LYS A 23 6.78 -26.56 10.26
N ASN A 24 7.47 -27.20 11.22
CA ASN A 24 6.93 -28.32 11.97
C ASN A 24 5.66 -27.94 12.76
N TYR A 25 5.66 -26.79 13.45
CA TYR A 25 4.47 -26.32 14.16
C TYR A 25 3.28 -26.08 13.22
N ILE A 26 3.52 -25.50 12.05
CA ILE A 26 2.46 -25.29 11.05
C ILE A 26 1.93 -26.61 10.51
N GLU A 27 2.81 -27.58 10.24
CA GLU A 27 2.43 -28.93 9.80
C GLU A 27 1.58 -29.64 10.86
N ILE A 28 2.04 -29.65 12.11
CA ILE A 28 1.30 -30.23 13.24
C ILE A 28 -0.04 -29.54 13.41
N LEU A 29 -0.10 -28.21 13.37
CA LEU A 29 -1.35 -27.47 13.53
C LEU A 29 -2.32 -27.65 12.36
N GLY A 30 -1.80 -27.92 11.15
CA GLY A 30 -2.58 -28.27 9.96
C GLY A 30 -3.20 -29.67 10.06
N ASN A 31 -2.49 -30.64 10.64
CA ASN A 31 -2.98 -32.01 10.83
C ASN A 31 -2.95 -32.47 12.30
N PHE A 32 -3.57 -31.66 13.16
CA PHE A 32 -3.42 -31.78 14.61
C PHE A 32 -3.81 -33.16 15.15
N LYS A 33 -4.92 -33.74 14.68
CA LYS A 33 -5.39 -35.06 15.17
C LYS A 33 -4.39 -36.19 14.92
N LYS A 34 -3.52 -36.04 13.91
CA LYS A 34 -2.63 -37.11 13.42
C LYS A 34 -1.18 -36.90 13.86
N LEU A 35 -0.75 -35.65 14.01
CA LEU A 35 0.64 -35.27 14.27
C LEU A 35 0.88 -34.70 15.67
N CYS A 36 -0.16 -34.42 16.46
CA CYS A 36 0.04 -33.89 17.82
C CYS A 36 0.75 -34.92 18.71
N GLU A 37 1.68 -34.43 19.52
CA GLU A 37 2.30 -35.28 20.54
C GLU A 37 1.31 -35.53 21.70
N PRO A 38 1.37 -36.71 22.33
CA PRO A 38 0.54 -37.04 23.48
C PRO A 38 0.70 -36.00 24.60
N GLY A 39 -0.42 -35.47 25.09
CA GLY A 39 -0.45 -34.50 26.18
C GLY A 39 -0.22 -33.04 25.80
N LYS A 40 0.13 -32.73 24.54
CA LYS A 40 0.26 -31.34 24.07
C LYS A 40 -1.05 -30.83 23.47
N SER A 41 -1.50 -29.67 23.96
CA SER A 41 -2.72 -29.02 23.45
C SER A 41 -2.44 -28.23 22.17
N ARG A 42 -3.49 -27.92 21.40
CA ARG A 42 -3.35 -27.02 20.23
C ARG A 42 -2.79 -25.65 20.62
N ASN A 43 -3.24 -25.12 21.77
CA ASN A 43 -2.75 -23.84 22.29
C ASN A 43 -1.25 -23.88 22.61
N PHE A 44 -0.71 -25.02 23.07
CA PHE A 44 0.72 -25.16 23.28
C PHE A 44 1.50 -24.88 21.98
N TYR A 45 1.07 -25.46 20.86
CA TYR A 45 1.74 -25.25 19.57
C TYR A 45 1.57 -23.83 19.04
N ILE A 46 0.38 -23.23 19.22
CA ILE A 46 0.13 -21.82 18.82
C ILE A 46 1.02 -20.85 19.61
N GLU A 47 1.15 -21.05 20.93
CA GLU A 47 1.98 -20.18 21.77
C GLU A 47 3.47 -20.29 21.42
N ASN A 48 3.97 -21.49 21.13
CA ASN A 48 5.37 -21.67 20.71
C ASN A 48 5.61 -21.13 19.30
N LEU A 49 4.68 -21.36 18.36
CA LEU A 49 4.72 -20.76 17.03
C LEU A 49 4.80 -19.24 17.12
N LYS A 50 3.93 -18.62 17.93
CA LYS A 50 3.93 -17.18 18.16
C LYS A 50 5.27 -16.68 18.71
N LYS A 51 5.83 -17.34 19.72
CA LYS A 51 7.12 -16.96 20.31
C LYS A 51 8.25 -17.00 19.29
N ASP A 52 8.30 -18.06 18.49
CA ASP A 52 9.34 -18.24 17.47
C ASP A 52 9.17 -17.20 16.35
N LEU A 53 7.95 -16.90 15.91
CA LEU A 53 7.68 -15.85 14.95
C LEU A 53 8.04 -14.45 15.47
N CYS A 54 7.72 -14.15 16.73
CA CYS A 54 8.15 -12.90 17.37
C CYS A 54 9.68 -12.78 17.43
N LEU A 55 10.38 -13.89 17.71
CA LEU A 55 11.84 -13.92 17.78
C LEU A 55 12.49 -13.72 16.40
N CYS A 56 12.03 -14.45 15.39
CA CYS A 56 12.59 -14.39 14.03
C CYS A 56 12.37 -13.03 13.35
N TYR A 57 11.17 -12.47 13.51
CA TYR A 57 10.73 -11.32 12.72
C TYR A 57 10.63 -10.02 13.55
N GLY A 58 10.86 -10.09 14.87
CA GLY A 58 10.88 -8.91 15.74
C GLY A 58 9.51 -8.26 15.99
N TYR A 59 8.41 -8.96 15.68
CA TYR A 59 7.06 -8.49 16.00
C TYR A 59 6.78 -8.56 17.51
N ASN A 60 5.99 -7.62 18.02
CA ASN A 60 5.45 -7.75 19.38
C ASN A 60 4.36 -8.83 19.43
N GLU A 61 4.17 -9.43 20.61
CA GLU A 61 3.23 -10.54 20.80
C GLU A 61 1.79 -10.19 20.43
N PHE A 62 1.36 -8.96 20.71
CA PHE A 62 0.00 -8.51 20.41
C PHE A 62 -0.28 -8.50 18.90
N LEU A 63 0.64 -7.93 18.11
CA LEU A 63 0.53 -7.88 16.66
C LEU A 63 0.63 -9.28 16.06
N MET A 64 1.58 -10.10 16.51
CA MET A 64 1.72 -11.47 16.02
C MET A 64 0.47 -12.32 16.32
N GLN A 65 -0.10 -12.18 17.53
CA GLN A 65 -1.36 -12.82 17.89
C GLN A 65 -2.48 -12.43 16.93
N LYS A 66 -2.59 -11.15 16.56
CA LYS A 66 -3.59 -10.68 15.60
C LYS A 66 -3.35 -11.22 14.20
N ILE A 67 -2.10 -11.31 13.75
CA ILE A 67 -1.77 -11.89 12.44
C ILE A 67 -2.17 -13.37 12.39
N ILE A 68 -1.84 -14.15 13.42
CA ILE A 68 -2.22 -15.57 13.53
C ILE A 68 -3.75 -15.77 13.53
N GLU A 69 -4.51 -14.84 14.11
CA GLU A 69 -5.98 -14.86 14.11
C GLU A 69 -6.60 -14.48 12.76
N LEU A 70 -5.92 -13.65 11.97
CA LEU A 70 -6.42 -13.13 10.69
C LEU A 70 -6.16 -14.08 9.51
N PHE A 71 -5.05 -14.81 9.53
CA PHE A 71 -4.63 -15.65 8.41
C PHE A 71 -4.72 -17.14 8.72
N PRO A 72 -5.14 -17.98 7.75
CA PRO A 72 -4.94 -19.41 7.84
C PRO A 72 -3.46 -19.75 8.06
N LEU A 73 -3.17 -20.78 8.86
CA LEU A 73 -1.80 -21.16 9.17
C LEU A 73 -0.97 -21.54 7.92
N SER A 74 -1.62 -21.99 6.85
CA SER A 74 -0.99 -22.28 5.57
C SER A 74 -0.44 -21.04 4.87
N GLU A 75 -1.05 -19.87 5.09
CA GLU A 75 -0.69 -18.60 4.44
C GLU A 75 0.08 -17.66 5.39
N LEU A 76 0.18 -18.03 6.68
CA LEU A 76 0.75 -17.18 7.72
C LEU A 76 2.22 -16.81 7.44
N LEU A 77 3.06 -17.79 7.10
CA LEU A 77 4.47 -17.52 6.79
C LEU A 77 4.61 -16.66 5.55
N GLU A 78 3.86 -16.97 4.49
CA GLU A 78 3.89 -16.20 3.24
C GLU A 78 3.52 -14.72 3.50
N PHE A 79 2.52 -14.46 4.34
CA PHE A 79 2.14 -13.10 4.71
C PHE A 79 3.24 -12.36 5.48
N ILE A 80 3.86 -13.02 6.47
CA ILE A 80 4.93 -12.41 7.27
C ILE A 80 6.15 -12.14 6.40
N GLU A 81 6.59 -13.12 5.61
CA GLU A 81 7.72 -12.98 4.68
C GLU A 81 7.46 -11.88 3.64
N ALA A 82 6.24 -11.79 3.09
CA ALA A 82 5.86 -10.70 2.19
C ALA A 82 5.85 -9.32 2.88
N SER A 83 5.65 -9.27 4.19
CA SER A 83 5.68 -8.03 4.97
C SER A 83 7.10 -7.53 5.25
N GLU A 84 8.08 -8.42 5.24
CA GLU A 84 9.51 -8.08 5.38
C GLU A 84 10.16 -7.64 4.06
N ASN A 85 9.57 -8.01 2.92
CA ASN A 85 10.10 -7.65 1.62
C ASN A 85 9.84 -6.18 1.26
N GLU A 86 10.85 -5.52 0.68
CA GLU A 86 10.68 -4.17 0.16
C GLU A 86 9.65 -4.17 -0.98
N ARG A 87 8.63 -3.33 -0.84
CA ARG A 87 7.57 -3.24 -1.86
C ARG A 87 8.12 -2.60 -3.12
N PRO A 88 7.86 -3.17 -4.31
CA PRO A 88 8.27 -2.56 -5.57
C PRO A 88 7.77 -1.12 -5.67
N MET A 89 8.67 -0.21 -6.06
CA MET A 89 8.30 1.18 -6.29
C MET A 89 7.35 1.25 -7.48
N THR A 90 6.20 1.89 -7.29
CA THR A 90 5.18 2.03 -8.33
C THR A 90 4.82 3.50 -8.53
N ILE A 91 4.57 3.85 -9.78
CA ILE A 91 4.11 5.19 -10.17
C ILE A 91 2.80 5.10 -10.93
N ARG A 92 1.96 6.11 -10.74
CA ARG A 92 0.71 6.29 -11.48
C ARG A 92 0.87 7.40 -12.51
N VAL A 93 0.69 7.06 -13.79
CA VAL A 93 0.68 8.05 -14.87
C VAL A 93 -0.53 8.98 -14.70
N ASN A 94 -0.30 10.28 -14.85
CA ASN A 94 -1.36 11.28 -14.88
C ASN A 94 -1.90 11.46 -16.30
N THR A 95 -3.05 10.86 -16.55
CA THR A 95 -3.72 10.88 -17.86
C THR A 95 -4.27 12.25 -18.28
N LEU A 96 -4.29 13.24 -17.37
CA LEU A 96 -4.59 14.64 -17.72
C LEU A 96 -3.46 15.30 -18.51
N LYS A 97 -2.21 14.81 -18.36
CA LYS A 97 -1.02 15.45 -18.93
C LYS A 97 -0.28 14.59 -19.96
N THR A 98 -0.33 13.27 -19.83
CA THR A 98 0.42 12.38 -20.72
C THR A 98 -0.20 10.99 -20.82
N ARG A 99 0.26 10.19 -21.78
CA ARG A 99 -0.13 8.77 -21.91
C ARG A 99 0.97 7.90 -21.30
N ARG A 100 0.59 6.71 -20.81
CA ARG A 100 1.54 5.77 -20.19
C ARG A 100 2.72 5.42 -21.10
N ARG A 101 2.45 5.19 -22.40
CA ARG A 101 3.49 4.87 -23.39
C ARG A 101 4.52 5.99 -23.53
N ASP A 102 4.05 7.23 -23.63
CA ASP A 102 4.91 8.40 -23.85
C ASP A 102 5.75 8.68 -22.60
N LEU A 103 5.16 8.55 -21.41
CA LEU A 103 5.89 8.67 -20.15
C LEU A 103 6.93 7.55 -19.98
N ALA A 104 6.55 6.30 -20.26
CA ALA A 104 7.46 5.15 -20.18
C ALA A 104 8.69 5.37 -21.06
N GLN A 105 8.49 5.78 -22.33
CA GLN A 105 9.59 6.09 -23.23
C GLN A 105 10.50 7.20 -22.70
N THR A 106 9.89 8.26 -22.15
CA THR A 106 10.63 9.40 -21.58
C THR A 106 11.51 8.98 -20.41
N LEU A 107 10.99 8.12 -19.52
CA LEU A 107 11.73 7.63 -18.36
C LEU A 107 12.81 6.60 -18.75
N ILE A 108 12.54 5.72 -19.71
CA ILE A 108 13.53 4.77 -20.26
C ILE A 108 14.72 5.53 -20.85
N ASN A 109 14.47 6.59 -21.61
CA ASN A 109 15.53 7.43 -22.20
C ASN A 109 16.40 8.13 -21.13
N ARG A 110 15.93 8.22 -19.88
CA ARG A 110 16.69 8.74 -18.73
C ARG A 110 17.41 7.65 -17.93
N GLY A 111 17.35 6.39 -18.37
CA GLY A 111 17.96 5.26 -17.68
C GLY A 111 17.12 4.72 -16.51
N VAL A 112 15.81 4.89 -16.56
CA VAL A 112 14.89 4.24 -15.60
C VAL A 112 14.49 2.86 -16.15
N ASN A 113 14.75 1.81 -15.38
CA ASN A 113 14.27 0.47 -15.68
C ASN A 113 12.86 0.28 -15.12
N LEU A 114 11.88 0.10 -16.00
CA LEU A 114 10.47 0.06 -15.65
C LEU A 114 9.68 -0.86 -16.58
N ASP A 115 8.57 -1.40 -16.05
CA ASP A 115 7.59 -2.17 -16.81
C ASP A 115 6.15 -1.75 -16.49
N PRO A 116 5.18 -2.09 -17.36
CA PRO A 116 3.76 -1.94 -17.05
C PRO A 116 3.37 -2.69 -15.77
N LEU A 117 2.52 -2.06 -14.94
CA LEU A 117 1.99 -2.68 -13.73
C LEU A 117 0.88 -3.70 -14.06
N GLY A 118 1.29 -4.90 -14.46
CA GLY A 118 0.38 -6.00 -14.80
C GLY A 118 -0.67 -5.64 -15.87
N ASP A 119 -1.49 -6.61 -16.26
CA ASP A 119 -2.50 -6.38 -17.31
C ASP A 119 -3.76 -5.67 -16.79
N TRP A 120 -3.95 -5.64 -15.47
CA TRP A 120 -5.11 -5.03 -14.83
C TRP A 120 -5.04 -3.49 -14.77
N SER A 121 -3.86 -2.88 -14.94
CA SER A 121 -3.67 -1.43 -14.89
C SER A 121 -3.21 -0.85 -16.21
N LYS A 122 -3.99 0.09 -16.76
CA LYS A 122 -3.61 0.82 -17.98
C LYS A 122 -2.66 2.00 -17.73
N ILE A 123 -2.46 2.39 -16.48
CA ILE A 123 -1.74 3.63 -16.09
C ILE A 123 -0.58 3.40 -15.12
N GLY A 124 -0.47 2.21 -14.54
CA GLY A 124 0.59 1.90 -13.59
C GLY A 124 1.89 1.50 -14.27
N LEU A 125 3.01 1.89 -13.67
CA LEU A 125 4.35 1.42 -14.01
C LEU A 125 5.05 0.97 -12.72
N VAL A 126 5.78 -0.14 -12.81
CA VAL A 126 6.69 -0.63 -11.75
C VAL A 126 8.09 -0.15 -12.10
N ILE A 127 8.81 0.39 -11.12
CA ILE A 127 10.20 0.81 -11.26
C ILE A 127 11.07 -0.24 -10.55
N TYR A 128 12.01 -0.84 -11.29
CA TYR A 128 12.95 -1.81 -10.75
C TYR A 128 14.26 -1.16 -10.32
N ASP A 129 14.75 -0.25 -11.15
CA ASP A 129 16.00 0.48 -10.91
C ASP A 129 15.95 1.84 -11.60
N SER A 130 16.69 2.81 -11.06
CA SER A 130 16.76 4.15 -11.61
C SER A 130 18.07 4.83 -11.22
N SER A 131 18.80 5.29 -12.24
CA SER A 131 19.99 6.14 -12.07
C SER A 131 19.64 7.56 -11.60
N VAL A 132 18.37 7.95 -11.69
CA VAL A 132 17.86 9.28 -11.30
C VAL A 132 16.82 9.18 -10.19
N PRO A 133 16.71 10.17 -9.28
CA PRO A 133 15.67 10.16 -8.26
C PRO A 133 14.27 10.31 -8.88
N ILE A 134 13.44 9.26 -8.78
CA ILE A 134 12.08 9.24 -9.36
C ILE A 134 11.17 10.35 -8.80
N GLY A 135 11.43 10.82 -7.58
CA GLY A 135 10.70 11.94 -6.96
C GLY A 135 11.20 13.34 -7.33
N ALA A 136 12.20 13.46 -8.19
CA ALA A 136 12.81 14.74 -8.57
C ALA A 136 13.03 14.92 -10.08
N THR A 137 12.48 14.03 -10.92
CA THR A 137 12.55 14.18 -12.37
C THR A 137 11.73 15.39 -12.84
N PRO A 138 12.08 16.00 -13.98
CA PRO A 138 11.27 17.06 -14.58
C PRO A 138 9.81 16.62 -14.81
N GLU A 139 9.58 15.36 -15.18
CA GLU A 139 8.26 14.77 -15.41
C GLU A 139 7.47 14.64 -14.11
N TYR A 140 8.13 14.30 -12.99
CA TYR A 140 7.49 14.34 -11.68
C TYR A 140 7.10 15.76 -11.30
N LEU A 141 8.02 16.73 -11.41
CA LEU A 141 7.75 18.13 -11.07
C LEU A 141 6.66 18.74 -11.96
N ALA A 142 6.61 18.37 -13.23
CA ALA A 142 5.56 18.75 -14.18
C ALA A 142 4.22 18.05 -13.92
N GLY A 143 4.16 17.07 -13.02
CA GLY A 143 2.95 16.35 -12.65
C GLY A 143 2.52 15.29 -13.67
N HIS A 144 3.45 14.76 -14.48
CA HIS A 144 3.17 13.66 -15.42
C HIS A 144 2.88 12.34 -14.70
N TYR A 145 3.35 12.19 -13.47
CA TYR A 145 3.03 11.06 -12.61
C TYR A 145 3.11 11.41 -11.12
N ILE A 146 2.66 10.47 -10.30
CA ILE A 146 2.82 10.47 -8.85
C ILE A 146 3.36 9.11 -8.39
N ILE A 147 4.24 9.10 -7.40
CA ILE A 147 4.70 7.87 -6.74
C ILE A 147 3.57 7.40 -5.84
N GLN A 148 3.06 6.20 -6.09
CA GLN A 148 1.88 5.69 -5.41
C GLN A 148 1.83 4.17 -5.52
N GLY A 149 1.64 3.50 -4.38
CA GLY A 149 1.50 2.05 -4.31
C GLY A 149 0.38 1.52 -5.20
N ALA A 150 0.63 0.42 -5.91
CA ALA A 150 -0.31 -0.26 -6.80
C ALA A 150 -1.71 -0.48 -6.19
N SER A 151 -1.77 -0.91 -4.92
CA SER A 151 -3.04 -1.16 -4.21
C SER A 151 -3.92 0.09 -4.06
N SER A 152 -3.33 1.29 -4.10
CA SER A 152 -4.10 2.54 -4.03
C SER A 152 -4.88 2.86 -5.30
N PHE A 153 -4.68 2.13 -6.40
CA PHE A 153 -5.43 2.32 -7.64
C PHE A 153 -6.79 1.64 -7.57
N LEU A 154 -6.86 0.48 -6.91
CA LEU A 154 -8.03 -0.40 -6.89
C LEU A 154 -9.29 0.27 -6.34
N PRO A 155 -9.25 1.06 -5.23
CA PRO A 155 -10.45 1.73 -4.74
C PRO A 155 -11.05 2.70 -5.76
N VAL A 156 -10.22 3.43 -6.51
CA VAL A 156 -10.69 4.40 -7.51
C VAL A 156 -11.19 3.71 -8.78
N ILE A 157 -10.54 2.60 -9.17
CA ILE A 157 -11.03 1.75 -10.26
C ILE A 157 -12.41 1.19 -9.90
N SER A 158 -12.56 0.69 -8.67
CA SER A 158 -13.84 0.17 -8.16
C SER A 158 -14.91 1.26 -8.08
N LEU A 159 -14.56 2.46 -7.60
CA LEU A 159 -15.46 3.62 -7.57
C LEU A 159 -15.95 4.02 -8.97
N SER A 160 -15.14 3.83 -10.01
CA SER A 160 -15.51 4.06 -11.42
C SER A 160 -16.13 5.44 -11.71
N PRO A 161 -15.50 6.54 -11.24
CA PRO A 161 -16.06 7.90 -11.32
C PRO A 161 -16.36 8.33 -12.76
N LYS A 162 -17.46 9.06 -12.97
CA LYS A 162 -17.91 9.56 -14.27
C LYS A 162 -17.73 11.07 -14.39
N GLU A 163 -17.64 11.51 -15.64
CA GLU A 163 -17.63 12.94 -15.95
C GLU A 163 -18.88 13.64 -15.39
N ASN A 164 -18.70 14.86 -14.89
CA ASN A 164 -19.74 15.72 -14.32
C ASN A 164 -20.38 15.25 -12.99
N GLU A 165 -19.91 14.16 -12.38
CA GLU A 165 -20.37 13.76 -11.04
C GLU A 165 -19.84 14.70 -9.94
N CYS A 166 -20.48 14.64 -8.77
CA CYS A 166 -19.96 15.22 -7.55
C CYS A 166 -19.47 14.08 -6.63
N ILE A 167 -18.19 14.09 -6.29
CA ILE A 167 -17.53 12.99 -5.55
C ILE A 167 -16.85 13.53 -4.30
N LEU A 168 -17.04 12.86 -3.17
CA LEU A 168 -16.37 13.16 -1.91
C LEU A 168 -15.24 12.15 -1.64
N ASP A 169 -14.01 12.64 -1.52
CA ASP A 169 -12.86 11.91 -0.98
C ASP A 169 -12.64 12.38 0.47
N LEU A 170 -13.14 11.60 1.43
CA LEU A 170 -13.29 12.06 2.82
C LEU A 170 -11.98 12.16 3.63
N CYS A 171 -10.99 11.34 3.27
CA CYS A 171 -9.67 11.25 3.91
C CYS A 171 -8.58 11.33 2.82
N ALA A 172 -8.63 12.43 2.07
CA ALA A 172 -7.99 12.62 0.79
C ALA A 172 -6.46 12.74 0.86
N ALA A 173 -5.90 13.27 1.95
CA ALA A 173 -4.47 13.57 1.96
C ALA A 173 -3.63 12.28 1.86
N PRO A 174 -2.50 12.29 1.09
CA PRO A 174 -1.87 13.43 0.43
C PRO A 174 -2.39 13.76 -0.99
N GLY A 175 -3.52 13.20 -1.44
CA GLY A 175 -4.19 13.55 -2.71
C GLY A 175 -3.97 12.59 -3.87
N GLY A 176 -3.35 11.43 -3.63
CA GLY A 176 -3.06 10.45 -4.68
C GLY A 176 -4.33 9.84 -5.30
N LYS A 177 -5.36 9.57 -4.49
CA LYS A 177 -6.66 9.04 -4.95
C LYS A 177 -7.52 10.15 -5.55
N THR A 178 -7.60 11.30 -4.88
CA THR A 178 -8.27 12.51 -5.37
C THR A 178 -7.84 12.89 -6.80
N SER A 179 -6.53 12.93 -7.05
CA SER A 179 -5.99 13.22 -8.38
C SER A 179 -6.27 12.13 -9.41
N TYR A 180 -6.50 10.88 -8.97
CA TYR A 180 -6.90 9.81 -9.87
C TYR A 180 -8.38 9.92 -10.24
N ILE A 181 -9.23 10.23 -9.25
CA ILE A 181 -10.66 10.51 -9.46
C ILE A 181 -10.81 11.65 -10.47
N SER A 182 -10.17 12.78 -10.23
CA SER A 182 -10.20 13.94 -11.13
C SER A 182 -9.69 13.63 -12.54
N ALA A 183 -8.64 12.81 -12.66
CA ALA A 183 -8.11 12.40 -13.96
C ALA A 183 -9.10 11.52 -14.77
N LEU A 184 -9.85 10.63 -14.10
CA LEU A 184 -10.90 9.83 -14.73
C LEU A 184 -12.12 10.68 -15.13
N MET A 185 -12.44 11.69 -14.31
CA MET A 185 -13.48 12.68 -14.60
C MET A 185 -13.04 13.74 -15.63
N LYS A 186 -11.80 13.69 -16.14
CA LYS A 186 -11.22 14.67 -17.07
C LYS A 186 -11.39 16.13 -16.60
N ASN A 187 -11.21 16.39 -15.31
CA ASN A 187 -11.42 17.72 -14.71
C ASN A 187 -12.87 18.28 -14.91
N THR A 188 -13.88 17.43 -15.07
CA THR A 188 -15.30 17.83 -15.11
C THR A 188 -16.00 17.55 -13.78
N GLY A 189 -17.18 18.13 -13.54
CA GLY A 189 -17.90 17.96 -12.27
C GLY A 189 -17.16 18.56 -11.08
N THR A 190 -17.30 17.93 -9.91
CA THR A 190 -16.70 18.43 -8.66
C THR A 190 -16.17 17.27 -7.82
N VAL A 191 -14.91 17.37 -7.39
CA VAL A 191 -14.31 16.51 -6.37
C VAL A 191 -14.16 17.33 -5.09
N VAL A 192 -14.77 16.88 -3.99
CA VAL A 192 -14.55 17.47 -2.68
C VAL A 192 -13.53 16.60 -1.96
N ALA A 193 -12.38 17.17 -1.61
CA ALA A 193 -11.28 16.48 -0.97
C ALA A 193 -11.13 16.98 0.46
N ASN A 194 -11.48 16.13 1.41
CA ASN A 194 -11.43 16.42 2.83
C ASN A 194 -10.29 15.66 3.51
N ASP A 195 -9.68 16.25 4.53
CA ASP A 195 -8.86 15.51 5.51
C ASP A 195 -9.05 16.19 6.86
N SER A 196 -9.02 15.44 7.97
CA SER A 196 -9.18 16.02 9.32
C SER A 196 -7.88 16.60 9.88
N ASN A 197 -6.74 16.34 9.24
CA ASN A 197 -5.43 16.84 9.67
C ASN A 197 -4.97 18.00 8.78
N VAL A 198 -4.93 19.20 9.36
CA VAL A 198 -4.55 20.44 8.68
C VAL A 198 -3.13 20.42 8.11
N ASP A 199 -2.19 19.72 8.73
CA ASP A 199 -0.82 19.64 8.20
C ASP A 199 -0.75 18.78 6.94
N ARG A 200 -1.60 17.75 6.85
CA ARG A 200 -1.69 16.88 5.67
C ARG A 200 -2.41 17.57 4.50
N ILE A 201 -3.25 18.57 4.77
CA ILE A 201 -3.89 19.40 3.73
C ILE A 201 -2.86 20.11 2.85
N LYS A 202 -1.72 20.55 3.40
CA LYS A 202 -0.65 21.19 2.62
C LYS A 202 -0.17 20.29 1.47
N ALA A 203 0.04 19.01 1.76
CA ALA A 203 0.46 18.02 0.76
C ALA A 203 -0.65 17.74 -0.27
N LEU A 204 -1.91 17.66 0.17
CA LEU A 204 -3.06 17.53 -0.73
C LEU A 204 -3.14 18.69 -1.72
N VAL A 205 -3.09 19.93 -1.23
CA VAL A 205 -3.11 21.14 -2.05
C VAL A 205 -1.94 21.16 -3.03
N ALA A 206 -0.72 20.94 -2.56
CA ALA A 206 0.47 20.93 -3.40
C ALA A 206 0.39 19.87 -4.51
N ASN A 207 -0.07 18.65 -4.21
CA ASN A 207 -0.24 17.61 -5.21
C ASN A 207 -1.37 17.92 -6.19
N SER A 208 -2.49 18.47 -5.74
CA SER A 208 -3.59 18.88 -6.64
C SER A 208 -3.11 19.92 -7.66
N TYR A 209 -2.37 20.95 -7.22
CA TYR A 209 -1.79 21.94 -8.11
C TYR A 209 -0.77 21.32 -9.08
N ARG A 210 0.21 20.56 -8.56
CA ARG A 210 1.25 19.92 -9.39
C ARG A 210 0.63 19.02 -10.46
N LEU A 211 -0.37 18.23 -10.09
CA LEU A 211 -1.02 17.26 -10.98
C LEU A 211 -2.07 17.90 -11.91
N GLY A 212 -2.37 19.20 -11.78
CA GLY A 212 -3.33 19.89 -12.65
C GLY A 212 -4.79 19.48 -12.40
N VAL A 213 -5.12 19.24 -11.13
CA VAL A 213 -6.48 18.94 -10.67
C VAL A 213 -7.20 20.27 -10.47
N PHE A 214 -8.19 20.56 -11.32
CA PHE A 214 -8.89 21.86 -11.31
C PHE A 214 -10.34 21.80 -10.80
N ASN A 215 -10.95 20.62 -10.82
CA ASN A 215 -12.30 20.39 -10.35
C ASN A 215 -12.36 20.03 -8.85
N CYS A 216 -11.37 20.43 -8.05
CA CYS A 216 -11.25 19.99 -6.65
C CYS A 216 -11.48 21.13 -5.65
N ILE A 217 -12.38 20.92 -4.70
CA ILE A 217 -12.58 21.76 -3.52
C ILE A 217 -11.88 21.07 -2.35
N VAL A 218 -10.98 21.77 -1.67
CA VAL A 218 -10.27 21.22 -0.50
C VAL A 218 -10.94 21.72 0.78
N SER A 219 -11.24 20.81 1.70
CA SER A 219 -11.86 21.12 2.99
C SER A 219 -11.12 20.47 4.17
N HIS A 220 -11.30 21.03 5.37
CA HIS A 220 -10.73 20.50 6.61
C HIS A 220 -11.85 20.33 7.65
N TYR A 221 -12.40 19.12 7.72
CA TYR A 221 -13.47 18.76 8.66
C TYR A 221 -13.29 17.34 9.19
N ASP A 222 -13.89 17.08 10.35
CA ASP A 222 -14.08 15.71 10.84
C ASP A 222 -15.12 15.00 9.97
N GLY A 223 -14.74 13.83 9.43
CA GLY A 223 -15.59 13.06 8.55
C GLY A 223 -16.91 12.60 9.20
N ARG A 224 -16.97 12.51 10.53
CA ARG A 224 -18.18 12.11 11.28
C ARG A 224 -19.31 13.14 11.20
N ILE A 225 -18.97 14.41 10.99
CA ILE A 225 -19.96 15.50 10.88
C ILE A 225 -20.15 15.96 9.44
N TYR A 226 -19.40 15.39 8.49
CA TYR A 226 -19.43 15.86 7.11
C TYR A 226 -20.82 15.87 6.44
N PRO A 227 -21.72 14.89 6.71
CA PRO A 227 -23.07 14.91 6.16
C PRO A 227 -23.90 16.14 6.56
N THR A 228 -23.57 16.82 7.66
CA THR A 228 -24.26 18.06 8.09
C THR A 228 -23.59 19.32 7.56
N VAL A 229 -22.33 19.23 7.11
CA VAL A 229 -21.55 20.32 6.54
C VAL A 229 -21.89 20.53 5.05
N LEU A 230 -22.06 19.43 4.31
CA LEU A 230 -22.36 19.46 2.87
C LEU A 230 -23.62 18.66 2.57
N LEU A 231 -24.74 19.38 2.49
CA LEU A 231 -26.08 18.80 2.27
C LEU A 231 -26.21 18.02 0.95
N ILE A 232 -25.34 18.30 -0.04
CA ILE A 232 -25.32 17.57 -1.31
C ILE A 232 -24.90 16.10 -1.16
N PHE A 233 -24.30 15.74 -0.02
CA PHE A 233 -23.92 14.37 0.33
C PHE A 233 -24.72 13.83 1.54
N SER A 234 -25.82 14.50 1.92
CA SER A 234 -26.76 13.93 2.89
C SER A 234 -27.53 12.76 2.23
N PRO A 235 -27.74 11.65 2.96
CA PRO A 235 -28.47 10.48 2.45
C PRO A 235 -29.96 10.74 2.20
#